data_AF-A0A8S0XSL9-F1
#
_entry.id   AF-A0A8S0XSL9-F1
#
_cell.length_a   1.000
_cell.length_b   1.000
_cell.length_c   1.000
_cell.angle_alpha   90.00
_cell.angle_beta   90.00
_cell.angle_gamma   90.00
#
_symmetry.space_group_name_H-M   'P 1'
#
loop_
_entity.id
_entity.type
_entity.pdbx_description
1 polymer ?
#
loop_
_entity_poly.entity_id
_entity_poly.type
_entity_poly.pdbx_seq_one_letter_code
_entity_poly.pdbx_strand_id
1 'polypeptide(L)'
;MKKLEDHEYVKLCYFTSESCREASLHDHTVADGALALSSNTTNVAAFRPIGAYTVSAKAIPDNKLTWTKMTRAKTNLLACMTEAGWDVKYTTALVSFYVQLENHARLQQGDGGEQVILEYQCQV
;
A
#
# COMPACT_ATOMS: atom_id res chain seq x y z
N MET A 1 9.65 -2.27 1.05
CA MET A 1 9.10 -2.20 2.42
C MET A 1 9.84 -1.24 3.34
N LYS A 2 11.00 -0.69 2.95
CA LYS A 2 11.81 0.24 3.76
C LYS A 2 11.05 1.32 4.56
N LYS A 3 10.06 1.98 3.97
CA LYS A 3 9.20 2.95 4.69
C LYS A 3 8.46 2.33 5.89
N LEU A 4 7.94 1.12 5.72
CA LEU A 4 7.28 0.36 6.79
C LEU A 4 8.28 -0.05 7.88
N GLU A 5 9.49 -0.44 7.49
CA GLU A 5 10.59 -0.78 8.41
C GLU A 5 11.10 0.46 9.17
N ASP A 6 11.08 1.63 8.52
CA ASP A 6 11.42 2.94 9.08
C ASP A 6 10.25 3.56 9.89
N HIS A 7 9.18 2.82 10.13
CA HIS A 7 7.98 3.25 10.87
C HIS A 7 7.26 4.46 10.26
N GLU A 8 7.36 4.65 8.94
CA GLU A 8 6.61 5.65 8.18
C GLU A 8 5.31 5.06 7.62
N TYR A 9 4.27 5.89 7.55
CA TYR A 9 3.01 5.50 6.91
C TYR A 9 3.20 5.19 5.41
N VAL A 10 2.58 4.11 4.97
CA VAL A 10 2.55 3.65 3.59
C VAL A 10 1.11 3.64 3.11
N LYS A 11 0.87 4.26 1.95
CA LYS A 11 -0.46 4.36 1.32
C LYS A 11 -1.12 3.00 1.12
N LEU A 12 -2.45 2.94 1.24
CA LEU A 12 -3.21 1.70 1.16
C LEU A 12 -3.16 1.03 -0.22
N CYS A 13 -2.94 1.78 -1.29
CA CYS A 13 -2.84 1.24 -2.65
C CYS A 13 -1.76 0.14 -2.78
N TYR A 14 -0.71 0.20 -1.95
CA TYR A 14 0.35 -0.80 -1.89
C TYR A 14 -0.09 -2.14 -1.30
N PHE A 15 -1.16 -2.15 -0.51
CA PHE A 15 -1.65 -3.33 0.20
C PHE A 15 -2.90 -3.95 -0.44
N THR A 16 -3.29 -3.45 -1.62
CA THR A 16 -4.37 -4.05 -2.40
C THR A 16 -3.93 -5.38 -3.01
N SER A 17 -4.86 -6.31 -3.20
CA SER A 17 -4.57 -7.63 -3.77
C SER A 17 -3.92 -7.57 -5.16
N GLU A 18 -4.20 -6.52 -5.94
CA GLU A 18 -3.59 -6.30 -7.25
C GLU A 18 -2.10 -5.97 -7.12
N SER A 19 -1.77 -5.01 -6.24
CA SER A 19 -0.39 -4.64 -5.92
C SER A 19 0.38 -5.79 -5.27
N CYS A 20 -0.23 -6.53 -4.34
CA CYS A 20 0.39 -7.69 -3.70
C CYS A 20 0.67 -8.82 -4.72
N ARG A 21 -0.28 -9.13 -5.61
CA ARG A 21 -0.08 -10.16 -6.64
C ARG A 21 1.02 -9.78 -7.63
N GLU A 22 1.07 -8.52 -8.05
CA GLU A 22 2.11 -8.04 -8.96
C GLU A 22 3.49 -8.04 -8.30
N ALA A 23 3.57 -7.72 -7.01
CA ALA A 23 4.80 -7.87 -6.26
C ALA A 23 5.24 -9.32 -6.16
N SER A 24 4.34 -10.28 -5.87
CA SER A 24 4.70 -11.70 -5.90
C SER A 24 5.21 -12.14 -7.28
N LEU A 25 4.55 -11.70 -8.36
CA LEU A 25 5.01 -11.98 -9.73
C LEU A 25 6.39 -11.38 -10.01
N HIS A 26 6.66 -10.16 -9.55
CA HIS A 26 7.97 -9.53 -9.71
C HIS A 26 9.04 -10.23 -8.87
N ASP A 27 8.73 -10.64 -7.64
CA ASP A 27 9.65 -11.36 -6.75
C ASP A 27 10.04 -12.73 -7.34
N HIS A 28 9.07 -13.46 -7.93
CA HIS A 28 9.33 -14.68 -8.69
C HIS A 28 10.16 -14.42 -9.95
N THR A 29 9.95 -13.29 -10.64
CA THR A 29 10.74 -12.92 -11.84
C THR A 29 12.17 -12.49 -11.47
N VAL A 30 12.38 -11.88 -10.30
CA VAL A 30 13.71 -11.50 -9.79
C VAL A 30 14.48 -12.73 -9.29
N ALA A 31 13.79 -13.72 -8.72
CA ALA A 31 14.41 -14.98 -8.31
C ALA A 31 14.85 -15.85 -9.51
N ASP A 32 14.17 -15.74 -10.65
CA ASP A 32 14.44 -16.52 -11.87
C ASP A 32 15.25 -15.74 -12.94
N GLY A 33 15.26 -14.41 -12.86
CA GLY A 33 15.88 -13.50 -13.82
C GLY A 33 17.13 -12.82 -13.29
N ALA A 34 18.29 -13.41 -13.59
CA ALA A 34 19.59 -12.77 -13.49
C ALA A 34 19.57 -11.32 -14.01
N LEU A 35 20.24 -10.43 -13.27
CA LEU A 35 20.77 -9.11 -13.67
C LEU A 35 20.40 -8.68 -15.09
N ALA A 36 19.29 -7.96 -15.25
CA ALA A 36 18.97 -7.31 -16.52
C ALA A 36 19.97 -6.16 -16.76
N LEU A 37 21.09 -6.49 -17.39
CA LEU A 37 22.04 -5.53 -17.95
C LEU A 37 21.37 -4.85 -19.15
N SER A 38 20.74 -3.70 -18.93
CA SER A 38 20.34 -2.83 -20.04
C SER A 38 21.57 -2.02 -20.47
N SER A 39 22.16 -2.43 -21.59
CA SER A 39 23.17 -1.65 -22.30
C SER A 39 22.52 -0.40 -22.89
N ASN A 40 22.64 0.73 -22.21
CA ASN A 40 22.52 2.02 -22.86
C ASN A 40 23.90 2.68 -22.97
N THR A 41 24.21 3.11 -24.18
CA THR A 41 25.47 3.74 -24.57
C THR A 41 25.47 5.20 -24.10
N THR A 42 25.51 5.44 -22.80
CA THR A 42 26.01 6.71 -22.24
C THR A 42 26.44 6.47 -20.79
N ASN A 43 27.68 6.81 -20.49
CA ASN A 43 28.45 6.39 -19.32
C ASN A 43 28.00 6.99 -17.98
N VAL A 44 26.75 6.77 -17.57
CA VAL A 44 26.30 6.86 -16.18
C VAL A 44 25.29 5.74 -15.94
N ALA A 45 25.80 4.58 -15.50
CA ALA A 45 24.98 3.57 -14.87
C ALA A 45 24.41 4.16 -13.57
N ALA A 46 23.23 4.76 -13.64
CA ALA A 46 22.50 5.17 -12.45
C ALA A 46 21.98 3.92 -11.75
N PHE A 47 22.64 3.52 -10.67
CA PHE A 47 22.14 2.50 -9.76
C PHE A 47 20.87 3.03 -9.09
N ARG A 48 19.71 2.65 -9.61
CA ARG A 48 18.44 2.88 -8.91
C ARG A 48 18.35 1.80 -7.80
N PRO A 49 18.12 2.17 -6.53
CA PRO A 49 17.95 1.18 -5.48
C PRO A 49 16.77 0.25 -5.84
N ILE A 50 17.06 -1.02 -6.10
CA ILE A 50 16.08 -2.11 -6.30
C ILE A 50 15.50 -2.50 -4.93
N GLY A 51 14.97 -1.50 -4.23
CA GLY A 51 14.37 -1.62 -2.90
C GLY A 51 13.22 -0.63 -2.69
N ALA A 52 13.03 0.29 -3.64
CA ALA A 52 11.78 1.03 -3.76
C ALA A 52 10.75 0.08 -4.37
N TYR A 53 9.94 -0.55 -3.51
CA TYR A 53 8.71 -1.23 -3.90
C TYR A 53 7.89 -0.22 -4.72
N THR A 54 7.96 -0.35 -6.04
CA THR A 54 7.31 0.59 -6.94
C THR A 54 5.84 0.21 -6.97
N VAL A 55 4.98 1.21 -6.71
CA VAL A 55 3.55 1.08 -6.97
C VAL A 55 3.39 0.54 -8.39
N SER A 56 2.60 -0.51 -8.58
CA SER A 56 2.24 -0.98 -9.93
C SER A 56 1.87 0.22 -10.81
N ALA A 57 2.28 0.22 -12.08
CA ALA A 57 1.83 1.23 -13.03
C ALA A 57 0.29 1.28 -13.17
N LYS A 58 -0.41 0.27 -12.65
CA LYS A 58 -1.88 0.16 -12.60
C LYS A 58 -2.46 0.43 -11.22
N ALA A 59 -1.66 0.75 -10.20
CA ALA A 59 -2.24 0.91 -8.87
C ALA A 59 -3.13 2.15 -8.82
N ILE A 60 -4.30 1.92 -8.26
CA ILE A 60 -5.35 2.91 -8.09
C ILE A 60 -4.98 3.76 -6.87
N PRO A 61 -5.04 5.10 -6.95
CA PRO A 61 -4.78 5.95 -5.79
C PRO A 61 -5.84 5.68 -4.71
N ASP A 62 -5.47 5.89 -3.45
CA ASP A 62 -6.31 5.51 -2.29
C ASP A 62 -7.73 6.10 -2.36
N ASN A 63 -7.89 7.31 -2.91
CA ASN A 63 -9.19 7.99 -3.09
C ASN A 63 -10.06 7.41 -4.20
N LYS A 64 -9.52 6.50 -5.01
CA LYS A 64 -10.22 5.78 -6.08
C LYS A 64 -10.38 4.30 -5.76
N LEU A 65 -9.94 3.83 -4.59
CA LEU A 65 -10.24 2.49 -4.13
C LEU A 65 -11.75 2.33 -3.95
N THR A 66 -12.28 1.14 -4.20
CA THR A 66 -13.62 0.81 -3.72
C THR A 66 -13.57 0.59 -2.21
N TRP A 67 -14.69 0.77 -1.52
CA TRP A 67 -14.76 0.51 -0.07
C TRP A 67 -14.20 -0.86 0.29
N THR A 68 -14.65 -1.91 -0.39
CA THR A 68 -14.14 -3.29 -0.21
C THR A 68 -12.63 -3.41 -0.40
N LYS A 69 -12.04 -2.69 -1.38
CA LYS A 69 -10.58 -2.70 -1.60
C LYS A 69 -9.85 -2.02 -0.45
N MET A 70 -10.36 -0.89 0.05
CA MET A 70 -9.83 -0.20 1.22
C MET A 70 -9.88 -1.08 2.47
N THR A 71 -11.04 -1.70 2.76
CA THR A 71 -11.23 -2.58 3.93
C THR A 71 -10.27 -3.76 3.93
N ARG A 72 -9.97 -4.34 2.75
CA ARG A 72 -8.99 -5.42 2.62
C ARG A 72 -7.55 -4.90 2.76
N ALA A 73 -7.23 -3.78 2.12
CA ALA A 73 -5.91 -3.19 2.16
C ALA A 73 -5.50 -2.78 3.59
N LYS A 74 -6.41 -2.22 4.38
CA LYS A 74 -6.10 -1.89 5.79
C LYS A 74 -5.73 -3.11 6.63
N THR A 75 -6.39 -4.25 6.40
CA THR A 75 -6.10 -5.49 7.14
C THR A 75 -4.69 -5.97 6.83
N ASN A 76 -4.30 -5.91 5.56
CA ASN A 76 -2.96 -6.24 5.11
C ASN A 76 -1.91 -5.26 5.68
N LEU A 77 -2.18 -3.95 5.67
CA LEU A 77 -1.30 -2.94 6.28
C LEU A 77 -1.06 -3.24 7.77
N LEU A 78 -2.14 -3.48 8.53
CA LEU A 78 -2.04 -3.74 9.98
C LEU A 78 -1.27 -5.04 10.28
N ALA A 79 -1.44 -6.07 9.46
CA ALA A 79 -0.66 -7.31 9.56
C ALA A 79 0.83 -7.03 9.32
N CYS A 80 1.18 -6.34 8.23
CA CYS A 80 2.57 -6.00 7.91
C CYS A 80 3.21 -5.09 8.98
N MET A 81 2.47 -4.13 9.55
CA MET A 81 2.97 -3.31 10.66
C MET A 81 3.29 -4.15 11.91
N THR A 82 2.46 -5.15 12.20
CA THR A 82 2.67 -6.07 13.32
C THR A 82 3.91 -6.92 13.08
N GLU A 83 4.08 -7.47 11.88
CA GLU A 83 5.25 -8.24 11.48
C GLU A 83 6.55 -7.42 11.48
N ALA A 84 6.46 -6.13 11.11
CA ALA A 84 7.56 -5.18 11.16
C ALA A 84 7.91 -4.70 12.59
N GLY A 85 7.19 -5.16 13.61
CA GLY A 85 7.50 -4.87 15.01
C GLY A 85 7.10 -3.46 15.47
N TRP A 86 6.10 -2.85 14.82
CA TRP A 86 5.61 -1.53 15.22
C TRP A 86 5.08 -1.54 16.65
N ASP A 87 5.32 -0.44 17.37
CA ASP A 87 4.76 -0.26 18.73
C ASP A 87 3.22 -0.37 18.69
N VAL A 88 2.68 -1.15 19.62
CA VAL A 88 1.24 -1.42 19.78
C VAL A 88 0.43 -0.13 19.84
N LYS A 89 0.98 0.97 20.35
CA LYS A 89 0.27 2.25 20.38
C LYS A 89 -0.08 2.77 18.97
N TYR A 90 0.82 2.59 18.00
CA TYR A 90 0.60 3.06 16.62
C TYR A 90 -0.38 2.17 15.88
N THR A 91 -0.27 0.86 16.04
CA THR A 91 -1.23 -0.09 15.45
C THR A 91 -2.61 0.09 16.06
N THR A 92 -2.71 0.29 17.38
CA THR A 92 -3.99 0.54 18.07
C THR A 92 -4.65 1.85 17.61
N ALA A 93 -3.86 2.91 17.40
CA ALA A 93 -4.37 4.18 16.88
C ALA A 93 -4.95 4.01 15.47
N LEU A 94 -4.27 3.30 14.59
CA LEU A 94 -4.75 3.02 13.23
C LEU A 94 -5.97 2.08 13.22
N VAL A 95 -5.98 1.03 14.04
CA VAL A 95 -7.17 0.18 14.21
C VAL A 95 -8.37 1.01 14.63
N SER A 96 -8.20 1.87 15.64
CA SER A 96 -9.25 2.75 16.14
C SER A 96 -9.75 3.70 15.07
N PHE A 97 -8.86 4.29 14.26
CA PHE A 97 -9.20 5.12 13.12
C PHE A 97 -10.07 4.36 12.11
N TYR A 98 -9.64 3.19 11.64
CA TYR A 98 -10.39 2.42 10.66
C TYR A 98 -11.74 1.93 11.18
N VAL A 99 -11.82 1.52 12.45
CA VAL A 99 -13.10 1.14 13.08
C VAL A 99 -14.07 2.32 13.11
N GLN A 100 -13.58 3.54 13.38
CA GLN A 100 -14.43 4.73 13.34
C GLN A 100 -14.94 5.04 11.92
N LEU A 101 -14.08 4.87 10.90
CA LEU A 101 -14.50 5.02 9.50
C LEU A 101 -15.57 3.98 9.12
N GLU A 102 -15.40 2.73 9.53
CA GLU A 102 -16.34 1.64 9.24
C GLU A 102 -17.70 1.76 9.92
N ASN A 103 -17.75 2.48 11.04
CA ASN A 103 -19.00 2.76 11.76
C ASN A 103 -19.55 4.14 11.45
N HIS A 104 -18.95 4.87 10.50
CA HIS A 104 -19.37 6.22 10.18
C HIS A 104 -20.72 6.22 9.47
N ALA A 105 -21.67 7.03 9.96
CA ALA A 105 -23.06 7.07 9.47
C ALA A 105 -23.18 7.35 7.96
N ARG A 106 -22.19 8.03 7.35
CA ARG A 106 -22.16 8.27 5.90
C ARG A 106 -22.16 7.00 5.07
N LEU A 107 -21.65 5.86 5.56
CA LEU A 107 -21.71 4.60 4.83
C LEU A 107 -23.15 4.14 4.53
N GLN A 108 -24.13 4.59 5.31
CA GLN A 108 -25.55 4.31 5.05
C GLN A 108 -26.09 5.04 3.81
N GLN A 109 -25.34 6.00 3.26
CA GLN A 109 -25.70 6.75 2.06
C GLN A 109 -25.31 6.04 0.75
N GLY A 110 -24.79 4.80 0.84
CA GLY A 110 -24.30 4.03 -0.31
C GLY A 110 -23.01 4.61 -0.91
N ASP A 111 -22.81 4.41 -2.21
CA ASP A 111 -21.55 4.72 -2.92
C ASP A 111 -21.05 6.16 -2.71
N GLY A 112 -21.95 7.14 -2.60
CA GLY A 112 -21.57 8.54 -2.34
C GLY A 112 -20.97 8.75 -0.95
N GLY A 113 -21.45 8.00 0.05
CA GLY A 113 -20.91 8.03 1.40
C GLY A 113 -19.55 7.34 1.51
N GLU A 114 -19.38 6.23 0.79
CA GLU A 114 -18.09 5.53 0.69
C GLU A 114 -17.00 6.44 0.09
N GLN A 115 -17.31 7.16 -0.98
CA GLN A 115 -16.36 8.09 -1.62
C GLN A 115 -15.89 9.21 -0.68
N VAL A 116 -16.81 9.81 0.08
CA VAL A 116 -16.46 10.86 1.05
C VAL A 116 -15.50 10.34 2.13
N ILE A 117 -15.73 9.12 2.60
CA ILE A 117 -14.85 8.51 3.62
C ILE A 117 -13.48 8.16 3.03
N LEU A 118 -13.44 7.67 1.78
CA LEU A 118 -12.20 7.38 1.07
C LEU A 118 -11.38 8.64 0.76
N GLU A 119 -12.03 9.76 0.48
CA GLU A 119 -11.37 11.05 0.32
C GLU A 119 -10.82 11.57 1.65
N TYR A 120 -11.60 11.46 2.74
CA TYR A 120 -11.17 11.87 4.07
C TYR A 120 -9.92 11.11 4.51
N GLN A 121 -9.89 9.78 4.36
CA GLN A 121 -8.74 8.98 4.81
C GLN A 121 -7.46 9.27 4.01
N CYS A 122 -7.55 9.83 2.80
CA CYS A 122 -6.36 10.23 2.03
C CYS A 122 -5.68 11.51 2.55
N GLN A 123 -6.35 12.27 3.43
CA GLN A 123 -5.89 13.57 3.93
C GLN A 123 -5.31 13.49 5.34
N VAL A 124 -5.40 12.33 5.99
CA VAL A 124 -4.88 12.05 7.34
C VAL A 124 -3.45 11.54 7.22
#